data_AF-A0A286UQT1-F1
#
_entry.id   AF-A0A286UQT1-F1
#
_cell.length_a   1.000
_cell.length_b   1.000
_cell.length_c   1.000
_cell.angle_alpha   90.00
_cell.angle_beta   90.00
_cell.angle_gamma   90.00
#
_symmetry.space_group_name_H-M   'P 1'
#
loop_
_entity.id
_entity.type
_entity.pdbx_description
1 polymer ?
#
loop_
_entity_poly.entity_id
_entity_poly.type
_entity_poly.pdbx_seq_one_letter_code
_entity_poly.pdbx_strand_id
1 'polypeptide(L)'
;MKIRPLVDKPVEYGNAASFWVEYPSGLVDLSRSTHLRELNDSKEPLRTQRQRDVVVEGNRIIRIDTKKSALVVIDMQNYFLHPDLRDHPKGLACVDPLLSILNPLREAGVKIVWVNWGLTDHELDTIPPSLVRGFKKDGKGGFGSELPGGFGRLLMRGAFNSELYGPLQTEYEKGKDQGTDVWIHKNRMSGLWGPQSSLDLYLEEEGIETLFLSGVNADQCVLGTLVDSYYRGYDVVLIKDATATTSPEGALENVYWNAGNSYGFLTDSKWIAEGVSQ
;
A
#
# COMPACT_ATOMS: atom_id res chain seq x y z
N MET A 1 4.26 11.63 18.38
CA MET A 1 2.82 11.41 18.14
C MET A 1 2.07 11.43 19.45
N LYS A 2 0.83 11.92 19.46
CA LYS A 2 -0.06 11.76 20.62
C LYS A 2 -0.73 10.38 20.47
N ILE A 3 -0.36 9.44 21.32
CA ILE A 3 -0.91 8.08 21.29
C ILE A 3 -2.42 8.14 21.60
N ARG A 4 -3.24 7.46 20.78
CA ARG A 4 -4.68 7.34 21.02
C ARG A 4 -4.92 6.56 22.33
N PRO A 5 -5.70 7.09 23.29
CA PRO A 5 -6.03 6.37 24.53
C PRO A 5 -6.69 5.02 24.22
N LEU A 6 -6.46 4.01 25.05
CA LEU A 6 -7.18 2.74 24.99
C LEU A 6 -8.66 2.96 25.36
N VAL A 7 -9.53 2.10 24.84
CA VAL A 7 -10.95 2.09 25.22
C VAL A 7 -11.13 1.38 26.57
N ASP A 8 -12.03 1.88 27.42
CA ASP A 8 -12.25 1.28 28.75
C ASP A 8 -13.09 -0.02 28.70
N LYS A 9 -13.84 -0.22 27.61
CA LYS A 9 -14.64 -1.40 27.30
C LYS A 9 -14.60 -1.63 25.79
N PRO A 10 -14.92 -2.83 25.28
CA PRO A 10 -14.97 -3.05 23.84
C PRO A 10 -15.91 -2.05 23.14
N VAL A 11 -15.45 -1.51 22.01
CA VAL A 11 -16.20 -0.54 21.19
C VAL A 11 -16.27 -1.04 19.76
N GLU A 12 -17.49 -1.20 19.25
CA GLU A 12 -17.74 -1.49 17.84
C GLU A 12 -17.86 -0.16 17.08
N TYR A 13 -17.17 -0.08 15.96
CA TYR A 13 -17.26 1.02 15.01
C TYR A 13 -17.88 0.51 13.72
N GLY A 14 -18.65 1.35 13.02
CA GLY A 14 -19.25 1.03 11.73
C GLY A 14 -20.74 0.68 11.80
N ASN A 15 -21.19 -0.24 10.95
CA ASN A 15 -22.59 -0.62 10.77
C ASN A 15 -22.71 -2.13 10.50
N ALA A 16 -23.95 -2.61 10.26
CA ALA A 16 -24.23 -4.04 10.05
C ALA A 16 -23.46 -4.71 8.89
N ALA A 17 -22.97 -3.96 7.91
CA ALA A 17 -22.28 -4.48 6.73
C ALA A 17 -20.76 -4.23 6.76
N SER A 18 -20.29 -3.19 7.46
CA SER A 18 -18.88 -2.88 7.62
C SER A 18 -18.63 -2.36 9.02
N PHE A 19 -17.94 -3.17 9.83
CA PHE A 19 -17.67 -2.89 11.23
C PHE A 19 -16.35 -3.53 11.67
N TRP A 20 -15.80 -3.04 12.77
CA TRP A 20 -14.72 -3.69 13.49
C TRP A 20 -14.77 -3.27 14.97
N VAL A 21 -14.02 -3.98 15.81
CA VAL A 21 -14.09 -3.81 17.28
C VAL A 21 -12.72 -3.46 17.84
N GLU A 22 -12.64 -2.43 18.67
CA GLU A 22 -11.47 -2.14 19.51
C GLU A 22 -11.71 -2.66 20.93
N TYR A 23 -10.69 -3.28 21.52
CA TYR A 23 -10.72 -3.87 22.86
C TYR A 23 -9.78 -3.13 23.83
N PRO A 24 -10.03 -3.18 25.15
CA PRO A 24 -9.20 -2.50 26.14
C PRO A 24 -7.73 -2.94 26.19
N SER A 25 -7.41 -4.12 25.67
CA SER A 25 -6.02 -4.62 25.52
C SER A 25 -5.20 -3.84 24.49
N GLY A 26 -5.86 -3.09 23.60
CA GLY A 26 -5.25 -2.48 22.43
C GLY A 26 -5.38 -3.31 21.15
N LEU A 27 -6.12 -4.43 21.17
CA LEU A 27 -6.52 -5.13 19.97
C LEU A 27 -7.57 -4.32 19.19
N VAL A 28 -7.34 -4.15 17.89
CA VAL A 28 -8.31 -3.64 16.91
C VAL A 28 -8.60 -4.75 15.91
N ASP A 29 -9.78 -5.36 15.98
CA ASP A 29 -10.14 -6.49 15.13
C ASP A 29 -10.80 -6.06 13.82
N LEU A 30 -9.96 -5.81 12.82
CA LEU A 30 -10.33 -5.39 11.46
C LEU A 30 -10.89 -6.54 10.60
N SER A 31 -10.94 -7.77 11.11
CA SER A 31 -11.37 -8.94 10.32
C SER A 31 -12.88 -8.97 10.01
N ARG A 32 -13.66 -8.08 10.66
CA ARG A 32 -15.13 -7.99 10.56
C ARG A 32 -15.85 -9.33 10.83
N SER A 33 -15.28 -10.20 11.66
CA SER A 33 -15.79 -11.57 11.81
C SER A 33 -16.96 -11.71 12.77
N THR A 34 -17.12 -10.80 13.74
CA THR A 34 -18.09 -10.97 14.83
C THR A 34 -18.51 -9.63 15.41
N HIS A 35 -19.81 -9.32 15.37
CA HIS A 35 -20.33 -8.12 16.02
C HIS A 35 -20.24 -8.24 17.55
N LEU A 36 -20.05 -7.12 18.24
CA LEU A 36 -20.06 -7.08 19.71
C LEU A 36 -21.37 -7.61 20.30
N ARG A 37 -22.51 -7.36 19.65
CA ARG A 37 -23.82 -7.86 20.12
C ARG A 37 -23.93 -9.39 20.12
N GLU A 38 -23.06 -10.07 19.38
CA GLU A 38 -23.02 -11.53 19.27
C GLU A 38 -22.08 -12.14 20.33
N LEU A 39 -21.26 -11.32 20.99
CA LEU A 39 -20.41 -11.72 22.09
C LEU A 39 -21.16 -11.54 23.41
N ASN A 40 -21.49 -12.66 24.07
CA ASN A 40 -22.18 -12.68 25.38
C ASN A 40 -21.31 -12.19 26.55
N ASP A 41 -20.08 -11.75 26.30
CA ASP A 41 -19.16 -11.14 27.25
C ASP A 41 -18.22 -10.22 26.46
N SER A 42 -17.74 -9.15 27.09
CA SER A 42 -16.75 -8.19 26.55
C SER A 42 -15.35 -8.77 26.25
N LYS A 43 -15.24 -10.07 25.97
CA LYS A 43 -13.99 -10.80 25.75
C LYS A 43 -13.61 -10.79 24.28
N GLU A 44 -12.31 -10.78 24.03
CA GLU A 44 -11.74 -10.90 22.69
C GLU A 44 -12.05 -12.27 22.09
N PRO A 45 -12.46 -12.35 20.81
CA PRO A 45 -12.69 -13.62 20.15
C PRO A 45 -11.37 -14.36 19.96
N LEU A 46 -11.44 -15.70 19.99
CA LEU A 46 -10.32 -16.54 19.62
C LEU A 46 -10.00 -16.35 18.13
N ARG A 47 -8.70 -16.27 17.84
CA ARG A 47 -8.20 -16.13 16.47
C ARG A 47 -8.51 -17.38 15.65
N THR A 48 -9.09 -17.20 14.47
CA THR A 48 -9.26 -18.28 13.47
C THR A 48 -7.97 -18.50 12.67
N GLN A 49 -7.90 -19.61 11.91
CA GLN A 49 -6.72 -19.91 11.08
C GLN A 49 -6.43 -18.86 9.99
N ARG A 50 -7.41 -18.06 9.58
CA ARG A 50 -7.27 -17.00 8.58
C ARG A 50 -6.89 -15.65 9.18
N GLN A 51 -6.90 -15.52 10.50
CA GLN A 51 -6.61 -14.26 11.16
C GLN A 51 -5.16 -14.18 11.58
N ARG A 52 -4.58 -12.98 11.48
CA ARG A 52 -3.21 -12.66 11.94
C ARG A 52 -3.23 -11.37 12.73
N ASP A 53 -2.39 -11.33 13.75
CA ASP A 53 -2.27 -10.19 14.64
C ASP A 53 -0.95 -9.49 14.30
N VAL A 54 -1.03 -8.22 13.88
CA VAL A 54 0.11 -7.42 13.45
C VAL A 54 0.26 -6.23 14.38
N VAL A 55 1.47 -6.03 14.91
CA VAL A 55 1.78 -4.87 15.75
C VAL A 55 1.76 -3.61 14.91
N VAL A 56 1.18 -2.54 15.44
CA VAL A 56 1.17 -1.20 14.84
C VAL A 56 1.59 -0.17 15.88
N GLU A 57 2.02 1.01 15.41
CA GLU A 57 2.39 2.11 16.31
C GLU A 57 1.22 2.50 17.23
N GLY A 58 1.54 3.12 18.38
CA GLY A 58 0.54 3.56 19.35
C GLY A 58 0.10 2.48 20.35
N ASN A 59 0.94 1.46 20.57
CA ASN A 59 0.67 0.33 21.47
C ASN A 59 -0.64 -0.37 21.09
N ARG A 60 -0.77 -0.71 19.81
CA ARG A 60 -1.93 -1.37 19.24
C ARG A 60 -1.51 -2.62 18.48
N ILE A 61 -2.45 -3.54 18.38
CA ILE A 61 -2.36 -4.72 17.53
C ILE A 61 -3.58 -4.69 16.64
N ILE A 62 -3.40 -4.83 15.33
CA ILE A 62 -4.51 -5.05 14.41
C ILE A 62 -4.67 -6.54 14.16
N ARG A 63 -5.90 -7.03 14.16
CA ARG A 63 -6.22 -8.37 13.66
C ARG A 63 -6.83 -8.26 12.29
N ILE A 64 -6.20 -8.89 11.31
CA ILE A 64 -6.64 -8.90 9.91
C ILE A 64 -7.22 -10.28 9.54
N ASP A 65 -8.12 -10.34 8.55
CA ASP A 65 -8.39 -11.57 7.79
C ASP A 65 -7.45 -11.60 6.58
N THR A 66 -6.55 -12.58 6.51
CA THR A 66 -5.52 -12.62 5.44
C THR A 66 -6.12 -12.77 4.06
N LYS A 67 -7.31 -13.37 3.92
CA LYS A 67 -8.00 -13.51 2.63
C LYS A 67 -8.73 -12.25 2.19
N LYS A 68 -8.94 -11.30 3.10
CA LYS A 68 -9.49 -9.97 2.79
C LYS A 68 -8.43 -8.87 2.89
N SER A 69 -7.15 -9.25 2.85
CA SER A 69 -6.03 -8.34 2.97
C SER A 69 -5.17 -8.36 1.71
N ALA A 70 -4.63 -7.19 1.34
CA ALA A 70 -3.65 -7.07 0.27
C ALA A 70 -2.49 -6.16 0.67
N LEU A 71 -1.28 -6.49 0.22
CA LEU A 71 -0.15 -5.57 0.14
C LEU A 71 -0.19 -4.86 -1.21
N VAL A 72 -0.19 -3.54 -1.19
CA VAL A 72 -0.12 -2.69 -2.38
C VAL A 72 1.25 -2.01 -2.43
N VAL A 73 2.07 -2.43 -3.40
CA VAL A 73 3.42 -1.90 -3.62
C VAL A 73 3.38 -0.86 -4.72
N ILE A 74 3.62 0.41 -4.38
CA ILE A 74 3.39 1.54 -5.28
C ILE A 74 4.69 2.02 -5.90
N ASP A 75 4.75 2.02 -7.24
CA ASP A 75 5.77 2.69 -8.06
C ASP A 75 7.24 2.38 -7.69
N MET A 76 7.53 1.18 -7.16
CA MET A 76 8.91 0.71 -6.94
C MET A 76 9.61 0.33 -8.26
N GLN A 77 9.60 1.24 -9.23
CA GLN A 77 10.04 1.06 -10.62
C GLN A 77 11.43 1.64 -10.84
N ASN A 78 12.10 1.17 -11.90
CA ASN A 78 13.38 1.70 -12.35
C ASN A 78 13.37 3.23 -12.52
N TYR A 79 12.28 3.82 -13.03
CA TYR A 79 12.19 5.28 -13.19
C TYR A 79 12.39 6.06 -11.88
N PHE A 80 11.91 5.51 -10.75
CA PHE A 80 11.95 6.20 -9.46
C PHE A 80 13.19 5.84 -8.64
N LEU A 81 13.78 4.67 -8.87
CA LEU A 81 14.82 4.10 -8.01
C LEU A 81 16.17 3.91 -8.69
N HIS A 82 16.21 3.76 -10.01
CA HIS A 82 17.47 3.54 -10.71
C HIS A 82 18.38 4.78 -10.57
N PRO A 83 19.62 4.64 -10.06
CA PRO A 83 20.50 5.79 -9.77
C PRO A 83 20.76 6.70 -10.98
N ASP A 84 20.81 6.14 -12.19
CA ASP A 84 20.99 6.92 -13.43
C ASP A 84 19.78 7.80 -13.80
N LEU A 85 18.59 7.52 -13.25
CA LEU A 85 17.36 8.27 -13.51
C LEU A 85 16.98 9.21 -12.36
N ARG A 86 17.15 8.76 -11.11
CA ARG A 86 16.79 9.51 -9.90
C ARG A 86 17.77 9.22 -8.76
N ASP A 87 18.20 10.29 -8.08
CA ASP A 87 18.91 10.19 -6.82
C ASP A 87 17.91 9.97 -5.67
N HIS A 88 17.60 8.70 -5.38
CA HIS A 88 16.60 8.31 -4.38
C HIS A 88 17.12 7.24 -3.40
N PRO A 89 18.16 7.54 -2.60
CA PRO A 89 18.77 6.56 -1.69
C PRO A 89 17.81 6.08 -0.60
N LYS A 90 16.85 6.91 -0.18
CA LYS A 90 15.82 6.52 0.79
C LYS A 90 14.82 5.52 0.19
N GLY A 91 14.46 5.69 -1.08
CA GLY A 91 13.60 4.74 -1.81
C GLY A 91 14.31 3.41 -2.05
N LEU A 92 15.61 3.45 -2.38
CA LEU A 92 16.42 2.24 -2.50
C LEU A 92 16.48 1.46 -1.17
N ALA A 93 16.57 2.16 -0.03
CA ALA A 93 16.55 1.53 1.29
C ALA A 93 15.23 0.82 1.63
N CYS A 94 14.13 1.11 0.92
CA CYS A 94 12.85 0.42 1.11
C CYS A 94 12.78 -0.96 0.44
N VAL A 95 13.73 -1.30 -0.45
CA VAL A 95 13.72 -2.56 -1.20
C VAL A 95 13.88 -3.77 -0.27
N ASP A 96 14.86 -3.76 0.61
CA ASP A 96 15.11 -4.90 1.52
C ASP A 96 13.97 -5.13 2.52
N PRO A 97 13.41 -4.09 3.19
CA PRO A 97 12.19 -4.22 3.98
C PRO A 97 11.03 -4.84 3.21
N LEU A 98 10.79 -4.42 1.96
CA LEU A 98 9.75 -5.02 1.12
C LEU A 98 10.00 -6.50 0.84
N LEU A 99 11.21 -6.84 0.40
CA LEU A 99 11.58 -8.24 0.12
C LEU A 99 11.38 -9.14 1.34
N SER A 100 11.62 -8.62 2.55
CA SER A 100 11.49 -9.38 3.80
C SER A 100 10.05 -9.81 4.12
N ILE A 101 9.04 -9.14 3.56
CA ILE A 101 7.62 -9.42 3.86
C ILE A 101 6.86 -10.10 2.72
N LEU A 102 7.38 -10.13 1.49
CA LEU A 102 6.67 -10.72 0.34
C LEU A 102 6.33 -12.19 0.59
N ASN A 103 7.31 -13.02 0.93
CA ASN A 103 7.06 -14.45 1.14
C ASN A 103 6.20 -14.75 2.37
N PRO A 104 6.44 -14.15 3.56
CA PRO A 104 5.54 -14.33 4.71
C PRO A 104 4.08 -13.97 4.39
N LEU A 105 3.84 -12.89 3.64
CA LEU A 105 2.49 -12.49 3.26
C LEU A 105 1.86 -13.47 2.27
N ARG A 106 2.60 -13.92 1.25
CA ARG A 106 2.14 -14.93 0.29
C ARG A 106 1.76 -16.24 0.98
N GLU A 107 2.60 -16.73 1.89
CA GLU A 107 2.35 -17.95 2.68
C GLU A 107 1.12 -17.81 3.59
N ALA A 108 0.91 -16.62 4.18
CA ALA A 108 -0.29 -16.31 4.95
C ALA A 108 -1.55 -16.16 4.06
N GLY A 109 -1.38 -16.13 2.74
CA GLY A 109 -2.45 -16.04 1.76
C GLY A 109 -2.95 -14.61 1.48
N VAL A 110 -2.16 -13.59 1.86
CA VAL A 110 -2.39 -12.17 1.53
C VAL A 110 -2.00 -11.92 0.08
N LYS A 111 -2.83 -11.18 -0.66
CA LYS A 111 -2.55 -10.83 -2.06
C LYS A 111 -1.46 -9.76 -2.17
N ILE A 112 -0.58 -9.87 -3.15
CA ILE A 112 0.41 -8.82 -3.45
C ILE A 112 0.00 -8.11 -4.75
N VAL A 113 -0.17 -6.80 -4.68
CA VAL A 113 -0.66 -5.97 -5.77
C VAL A 113 0.41 -4.93 -6.11
N TRP A 114 1.03 -5.08 -7.27
CA TRP A 114 2.05 -4.16 -7.79
C TRP A 114 1.36 -3.06 -8.58
N VAL A 115 1.30 -1.85 -8.02
CA VAL A 115 0.56 -0.73 -8.58
C VAL A 115 1.54 0.30 -9.12
N ASN A 116 1.68 0.33 -10.44
CA ASN A 116 2.81 0.99 -11.09
C ASN A 116 2.35 1.85 -12.25
N TRP A 117 3.07 2.93 -12.52
CA TRP A 117 2.90 3.63 -13.78
C TRP A 117 3.12 2.70 -14.96
N GLY A 118 2.22 2.75 -15.94
CA GLY A 118 2.36 2.02 -17.18
C GLY A 118 1.34 2.54 -18.17
N LEU A 119 1.75 3.55 -18.92
CA LEU A 119 0.89 4.25 -19.86
C LEU A 119 0.87 3.55 -21.21
N THR A 120 -0.29 3.62 -21.84
CA THR A 120 -0.49 3.34 -23.27
C THR A 120 -0.47 4.63 -24.07
N ASP A 121 -0.29 4.54 -25.40
CA ASP A 121 -0.33 5.72 -26.26
C ASP A 121 -1.68 6.45 -26.17
N HIS A 122 -2.78 5.71 -26.04
CA HIS A 122 -4.10 6.31 -25.85
C HIS A 122 -4.21 7.11 -24.54
N GLU A 123 -3.61 6.62 -23.45
CA GLU A 123 -3.68 7.31 -22.18
C GLU A 123 -2.94 8.65 -22.20
N LEU A 124 -1.90 8.80 -23.02
CA LEU A 124 -1.18 10.07 -23.20
C LEU A 124 -2.10 11.22 -23.61
N ASP A 125 -3.14 10.93 -24.42
CA ASP A 125 -4.11 11.92 -24.88
C ASP A 125 -5.09 12.37 -23.77
N THR A 126 -5.13 11.63 -22.66
CA THR A 126 -6.08 11.86 -21.55
C THR A 126 -5.42 12.36 -20.27
N ILE A 127 -4.08 12.49 -20.24
CA ILE A 127 -3.35 12.97 -19.06
C ILE A 127 -3.62 14.48 -18.89
N PRO A 128 -4.08 14.94 -17.71
CA PRO A 128 -4.41 16.34 -17.50
C PRO A 128 -3.16 17.23 -17.58
N PRO A 129 -3.28 18.48 -18.06
CA PRO A 129 -2.15 19.39 -18.23
C PRO A 129 -1.31 19.63 -16.96
N SER A 130 -1.93 19.62 -15.77
CA SER A 130 -1.23 19.77 -14.49
C SER A 130 -0.25 18.62 -14.24
N LEU A 131 -0.66 17.39 -14.55
CA LEU A 131 0.15 16.20 -14.42
C LEU A 131 1.25 16.18 -15.49
N VAL A 132 0.93 16.52 -16.75
CA VAL A 132 1.94 16.68 -17.81
C VAL A 132 3.00 17.72 -17.41
N ARG A 133 2.58 18.89 -16.90
CA ARG A 133 3.49 19.93 -16.43
C ARG A 133 4.38 19.44 -15.29
N GLY A 134 3.82 18.66 -14.36
CA GLY A 134 4.55 18.09 -13.23
C GLY A 134 5.70 17.17 -13.66
N PHE A 135 5.48 16.35 -14.69
CA PHE A 135 6.46 15.40 -15.22
C PHE A 135 7.39 15.98 -16.29
N LYS A 136 7.20 17.25 -16.69
CA LYS A 136 8.08 17.99 -17.61
C LYS A 136 9.04 18.97 -16.92
N LYS A 137 9.08 19.00 -15.58
CA LYS A 137 9.79 20.02 -14.79
C LYS A 137 11.26 20.22 -15.18
N ASP A 138 11.96 19.14 -15.50
CA ASP A 138 13.41 19.17 -15.72
C ASP A 138 13.80 19.41 -17.18
N GLY A 139 12.84 19.66 -18.08
CA GLY A 139 13.08 19.92 -19.50
C GLY A 139 13.57 18.70 -20.30
N LYS A 140 13.74 17.54 -19.66
CA LYS A 140 14.23 16.27 -20.25
C LYS A 140 13.15 15.44 -20.97
N GLY A 141 12.01 16.06 -21.30
CA GLY A 141 10.84 15.37 -21.83
C GLY A 141 9.73 15.19 -20.78
N GLY A 142 8.69 14.45 -21.15
CA GLY A 142 7.51 14.17 -20.31
C GLY A 142 6.97 12.78 -20.65
N PHE A 143 5.77 12.43 -20.18
CA PHE A 143 5.20 11.11 -20.45
C PHE A 143 5.33 10.71 -21.92
N GLY A 144 5.81 9.50 -22.18
CA GLY A 144 5.99 8.95 -23.51
C GLY A 144 7.22 9.41 -24.29
N SER A 145 8.03 10.36 -23.78
CA SER A 145 9.29 10.75 -24.44
C SER A 145 10.39 9.70 -24.23
N GLU A 146 11.28 9.55 -25.21
CA GLU A 146 12.42 8.64 -25.12
C GLU A 146 13.42 9.11 -24.05
N LEU A 147 13.73 8.24 -23.08
CA LEU A 147 14.78 8.51 -22.10
C LEU A 147 16.16 8.13 -22.67
N PRO A 148 17.22 8.90 -22.35
CA PRO A 148 18.57 8.53 -22.73
C PRO A 148 18.99 7.22 -22.06
N GLY A 149 20.03 6.54 -22.55
CA GLY A 149 20.61 5.37 -21.86
C GLY A 149 19.83 4.06 -22.02
N GLY A 150 18.90 3.96 -22.97
CA GLY A 150 18.18 2.71 -23.26
C GLY A 150 17.06 2.38 -22.28
N PHE A 151 16.67 3.33 -21.41
CA PHE A 151 15.57 3.17 -20.46
C PHE A 151 14.17 3.14 -21.11
N GLY A 152 14.09 3.42 -22.41
CA GLY A 152 12.85 3.43 -23.19
C GLY A 152 11.99 4.68 -22.97
N ARG A 153 10.76 4.64 -23.48
CA ARG A 153 9.79 5.75 -23.35
C ARG A 153 9.32 5.92 -21.91
N LEU A 154 9.33 7.17 -21.43
CA LEU A 154 9.04 7.51 -20.05
C LEU A 154 7.65 7.00 -19.60
N LEU A 155 7.66 6.12 -18.59
CA LEU A 155 6.50 5.55 -17.91
C LEU A 155 5.51 4.80 -18.81
N MET A 156 5.97 4.35 -19.99
CA MET A 156 5.17 3.57 -20.93
C MET A 156 5.26 2.07 -20.65
N ARG A 157 4.16 1.35 -20.86
CA ARG A 157 4.14 -0.12 -20.70
C ARG A 157 5.21 -0.77 -21.59
N GLY A 158 5.95 -1.72 -21.02
CA GLY A 158 7.02 -2.44 -21.71
C GLY A 158 8.34 -1.69 -21.85
N ALA A 159 8.44 -0.46 -21.35
CA ALA A 159 9.73 0.25 -21.27
C ALA A 159 10.48 -0.15 -20.00
N PHE A 160 11.81 -0.26 -20.09
CA PHE A 160 12.66 -0.67 -18.96
C PHE A 160 12.50 0.23 -17.73
N ASN A 161 12.33 1.54 -17.91
CA ASN A 161 12.05 2.46 -16.79
C ASN A 161 10.74 2.16 -16.05
N SER A 162 9.80 1.46 -16.68
CA SER A 162 8.51 1.09 -16.11
C SER A 162 8.49 -0.31 -15.49
N GLU A 163 9.58 -1.06 -15.59
CA GLU A 163 9.75 -2.32 -14.85
C GLU A 163 10.01 -2.05 -13.37
N LEU A 164 9.78 -3.05 -12.52
CA LEU A 164 10.12 -2.98 -11.11
C LEU A 164 11.64 -2.93 -10.95
N TYR A 165 12.10 -2.27 -9.89
CA TYR A 165 13.52 -2.08 -9.66
C TYR A 165 14.20 -3.37 -9.16
N GLY A 166 15.24 -3.78 -9.87
CA GLY A 166 16.17 -4.83 -9.44
C GLY A 166 15.48 -6.12 -8.98
N PRO A 167 15.72 -6.60 -7.75
CA PRO A 167 15.19 -7.88 -7.27
C PRO A 167 13.65 -7.92 -7.18
N LEU A 168 12.98 -6.77 -7.12
CA LEU A 168 11.52 -6.71 -7.06
C LEU A 168 10.87 -7.25 -8.34
N GLN A 169 11.50 -7.05 -9.50
CA GLN A 169 11.02 -7.60 -10.78
C GLN A 169 11.01 -9.14 -10.75
N THR A 170 12.11 -9.74 -10.28
CA THR A 170 12.23 -11.19 -10.11
C THR A 170 11.19 -11.73 -9.13
N GLU A 171 10.95 -11.02 -8.02
CA GLU A 171 9.95 -11.45 -7.03
C GLU A 171 8.52 -11.33 -7.55
N TYR A 172 8.20 -10.31 -8.34
CA TYR A 172 6.91 -10.22 -9.02
C TYR A 172 6.71 -11.41 -9.97
N GLU A 173 7.69 -11.75 -10.80
CA GLU A 173 7.59 -12.85 -11.76
C GLU A 173 7.30 -14.18 -11.06
N LYS A 174 8.00 -14.46 -9.95
CA LYS A 174 7.73 -15.63 -9.11
C LYS A 174 6.30 -15.63 -8.56
N GLY A 175 5.86 -14.51 -7.99
CA GLY A 175 4.53 -14.41 -7.39
C GLY A 175 3.40 -14.49 -8.43
N LYS A 176 3.63 -13.96 -9.63
CA LYS A 176 2.73 -14.07 -10.77
C LYS A 176 2.57 -15.53 -11.19
N ASP A 177 3.67 -16.26 -11.34
CA ASP A 177 3.65 -17.68 -11.71
C ASP A 177 2.96 -18.54 -10.63
N GLN A 178 3.01 -18.11 -9.37
CA GLN A 178 2.31 -18.73 -8.24
C GLN A 178 0.84 -18.30 -8.11
N GLY A 179 0.39 -17.29 -8.86
CA GLY A 179 -0.95 -16.71 -8.74
C GLY A 179 -1.20 -15.93 -7.44
N THR A 180 -0.14 -15.53 -6.73
CA THR A 180 -0.22 -14.74 -5.49
C THR A 180 -0.13 -13.23 -5.74
N ASP A 181 0.43 -12.86 -6.89
CA ASP A 181 0.74 -11.48 -7.23
C ASP A 181 0.01 -11.04 -8.50
N VAL A 182 -0.41 -9.77 -8.53
CA VAL A 182 -1.00 -9.13 -9.72
C VAL A 182 -0.31 -7.80 -10.00
N TRP A 183 -0.17 -7.46 -11.27
CA TRP A 183 0.31 -6.14 -11.70
C TRP A 183 -0.84 -5.29 -12.21
N ILE A 184 -0.97 -4.09 -11.66
CA ILE A 184 -1.97 -3.11 -12.02
C ILE A 184 -1.28 -1.84 -12.51
N HIS A 185 -1.56 -1.49 -13.77
CA HIS A 185 -1.07 -0.24 -14.34
C HIS A 185 -1.99 0.93 -13.95
N LYS A 186 -1.41 1.99 -13.41
CA LYS A 186 -2.09 3.27 -13.18
C LYS A 186 -1.61 4.35 -14.13
N ASN A 187 -2.48 5.34 -14.35
CA ASN A 187 -2.24 6.49 -15.22
C ASN A 187 -2.45 7.83 -14.50
N ARG A 188 -2.54 7.81 -13.17
CA ARG A 188 -2.54 8.97 -12.27
C ARG A 188 -1.68 8.69 -11.04
N MET A 189 -1.58 9.69 -10.16
CA MET A 189 -0.82 9.60 -8.91
C MET A 189 -1.38 8.49 -8.01
N SER A 190 -2.67 8.54 -7.67
CA SER A 190 -3.36 7.49 -6.92
C SER A 190 -3.67 6.29 -7.82
N GLY A 191 -3.46 5.08 -7.29
CA GLY A 191 -3.92 3.83 -7.93
C GLY A 191 -5.45 3.69 -7.94
N LEU A 192 -6.14 4.37 -7.02
CA LEU A 192 -7.60 4.33 -6.83
C LEU A 192 -8.32 5.58 -7.38
N TRP A 193 -7.64 6.33 -8.25
CA TRP A 193 -8.20 7.55 -8.79
C TRP A 193 -9.47 7.26 -9.63
N GLY A 194 -10.52 8.05 -9.41
CA GLY A 194 -11.75 7.96 -10.20
C GLY A 194 -12.55 6.66 -9.98
N PRO A 195 -13.81 6.61 -10.44
CA PRO A 195 -14.61 5.40 -10.33
C PRO A 195 -14.01 4.29 -11.22
N GLN A 196 -14.03 3.05 -10.74
CA GLN A 196 -13.69 1.86 -11.53
C GLN A 196 -12.26 1.86 -12.11
N SER A 197 -11.28 2.33 -11.33
CA SER A 197 -9.88 2.10 -11.69
C SER A 197 -9.58 0.59 -11.69
N SER A 198 -8.55 0.14 -12.41
CA SER A 198 -8.19 -1.29 -12.43
C SER A 198 -7.90 -1.84 -11.02
N LEU A 199 -7.35 -1.02 -10.12
CA LEU A 199 -7.13 -1.39 -8.73
C LEU A 199 -8.45 -1.51 -7.97
N ASP A 200 -9.35 -0.55 -8.15
CA ASP A 200 -10.67 -0.52 -7.52
C ASP A 200 -11.45 -1.80 -7.84
N LEU A 201 -11.56 -2.12 -9.13
CA LEU A 201 -12.25 -3.32 -9.62
C LEU A 201 -11.64 -4.61 -9.07
N TYR A 202 -10.31 -4.71 -9.05
CA TYR A 202 -9.62 -5.89 -8.53
C TYR A 202 -9.86 -6.08 -7.02
N LEU A 203 -9.76 -5.00 -6.24
CA LEU A 203 -9.97 -5.06 -4.79
C LEU A 203 -11.43 -5.43 -4.45
N GLU A 204 -12.40 -4.90 -5.20
CA GLU A 204 -13.82 -5.26 -5.05
C GLU A 204 -14.07 -6.73 -5.42
N GLU A 205 -13.52 -7.20 -6.54
CA GLU A 205 -13.68 -8.59 -7.00
C GLU A 205 -13.07 -9.61 -6.02
N GLU A 206 -11.90 -9.30 -5.47
CA GLU A 206 -11.23 -10.16 -4.49
C GLU A 206 -11.79 -10.01 -3.05
N GLY A 207 -12.74 -9.08 -2.83
CA GLY A 207 -13.35 -8.85 -1.52
C GLY A 207 -12.35 -8.33 -0.48
N ILE A 208 -11.38 -7.53 -0.91
CA ILE A 208 -10.37 -6.95 -0.03
C ILE A 208 -10.99 -5.84 0.81
N GLU A 209 -10.62 -5.78 2.09
CA GLU A 209 -11.09 -4.75 3.02
C GLU A 209 -9.93 -4.08 3.78
N THR A 210 -8.78 -4.75 3.93
CA THR A 210 -7.58 -4.19 4.58
C THR A 210 -6.42 -4.06 3.58
N LEU A 211 -5.80 -2.89 3.54
CA LEU A 211 -4.71 -2.57 2.63
C LEU A 211 -3.44 -2.20 3.39
N PHE A 212 -2.39 -2.99 3.20
CA PHE A 212 -1.03 -2.59 3.55
C PHE A 212 -0.45 -1.79 2.38
N LEU A 213 0.00 -0.56 2.63
CA LEU A 213 0.57 0.31 1.59
C LEU A 213 2.07 0.50 1.78
N SER A 214 2.78 0.55 0.66
CA SER A 214 4.22 0.76 0.62
C SER A 214 4.65 1.45 -0.68
N GLY A 215 5.91 1.86 -0.77
CA GLY A 215 6.55 2.29 -2.00
C GLY A 215 6.87 3.78 -2.06
N VAL A 216 6.89 4.34 -3.26
CA VAL A 216 7.36 5.71 -3.51
C VAL A 216 6.44 6.47 -4.46
N ASN A 217 6.39 7.80 -4.47
CA ASN A 217 6.85 8.68 -3.41
C ASN A 217 5.79 8.80 -2.31
N ALA A 218 6.23 8.78 -1.05
CA ALA A 218 5.40 8.81 0.15
C ALA A 218 4.32 9.90 0.13
N ASP A 219 4.70 11.15 -0.18
CA ASP A 219 3.87 12.35 -0.17
C ASP A 219 3.11 12.58 -1.48
N GLN A 220 3.14 11.62 -2.40
CA GLN A 220 2.58 11.75 -3.73
C GLN A 220 1.71 10.53 -4.09
N CYS A 221 2.25 9.53 -4.79
CA CYS A 221 1.49 8.36 -5.24
C CYS A 221 1.00 7.52 -4.07
N VAL A 222 1.83 7.36 -3.03
CA VAL A 222 1.46 6.62 -1.82
C VAL A 222 0.38 7.39 -1.05
N LEU A 223 0.60 8.68 -0.74
CA LEU A 223 -0.40 9.51 -0.05
C LEU A 223 -1.72 9.59 -0.82
N GLY A 224 -1.68 9.77 -2.14
CA GLY A 224 -2.88 9.81 -2.97
C GLY A 224 -3.68 8.51 -2.89
N THR A 225 -2.99 7.37 -2.99
CA THR A 225 -3.63 6.05 -2.86
C THR A 225 -4.15 5.83 -1.44
N LEU A 226 -3.40 6.22 -0.42
CA LEU A 226 -3.79 6.14 0.99
C LEU A 226 -5.08 6.91 1.28
N VAL A 227 -5.17 8.16 0.81
CA VAL A 227 -6.34 9.01 1.01
C VAL A 227 -7.56 8.44 0.27
N ASP A 228 -7.41 8.01 -0.97
CA ASP A 228 -8.50 7.40 -1.73
C ASP A 228 -8.95 6.07 -1.10
N SER A 229 -8.02 5.23 -0.64
CA SER A 229 -8.34 4.00 0.10
C SER A 229 -9.18 4.29 1.35
N TYR A 230 -8.78 5.29 2.14
CA TYR A 230 -9.53 5.69 3.33
C TYR A 230 -10.94 6.19 2.98
N TYR A 231 -11.08 7.06 1.97
CA TYR A 231 -12.39 7.58 1.56
C TYR A 231 -13.32 6.51 0.98
N ARG A 232 -12.76 5.43 0.44
CA ARG A 232 -13.52 4.27 -0.03
C ARG A 232 -13.87 3.28 1.08
N GLY A 233 -13.37 3.49 2.30
CA GLY A 233 -13.71 2.67 3.47
C GLY A 233 -12.83 1.44 3.69
N TYR A 234 -11.68 1.35 3.02
CA TYR A 234 -10.67 0.34 3.34
C TYR A 234 -9.99 0.67 4.68
N ASP A 235 -9.61 -0.35 5.45
CA ASP A 235 -8.73 -0.18 6.59
C ASP A 235 -7.28 -0.10 6.10
N VAL A 236 -6.65 1.07 6.24
CA VAL A 236 -5.35 1.34 5.64
C VAL A 236 -4.23 1.23 6.66
N VAL A 237 -3.16 0.51 6.30
CA VAL A 237 -1.96 0.32 7.12
C VAL A 237 -0.75 0.72 6.30
N LEU A 238 -0.07 1.80 6.67
CA LEU A 238 1.13 2.25 5.97
C LEU A 238 2.39 1.57 6.56
N ILE A 239 3.22 0.99 5.71
CA ILE A 239 4.49 0.35 6.09
C ILE A 239 5.60 1.40 6.01
N LYS A 240 6.09 1.82 7.17
CA LYS A 240 6.91 3.02 7.33
C LYS A 240 8.34 2.81 6.82
N ASP A 241 8.98 1.71 7.17
CA ASP A 241 10.33 1.36 6.66
C ASP A 241 10.36 0.96 5.17
N ALA A 242 9.20 0.68 4.58
CA ALA A 242 9.02 0.37 3.16
C ALA A 242 8.42 1.53 2.34
N THR A 243 8.42 2.75 2.88
CA THR A 243 7.86 3.94 2.22
C THR A 243 8.84 5.11 2.26
N ALA A 244 9.06 5.79 1.12
CA ALA A 244 10.00 6.91 1.07
C ALA A 244 9.65 7.96 0.03
N THR A 245 10.30 9.12 0.14
CA THR A 245 10.22 10.22 -0.84
C THR A 245 11.54 10.96 -0.96
N THR A 246 11.74 11.64 -2.09
CA THR A 246 12.81 12.62 -2.32
C THR A 246 12.42 14.04 -1.89
N SER A 247 11.18 14.25 -1.45
CA SER A 247 10.71 15.53 -0.93
C SER A 247 11.42 15.90 0.40
N PRO A 248 11.35 17.18 0.83
CA PRO A 248 11.87 17.60 2.14
C PRO A 248 11.32 16.76 3.29
N GLU A 249 12.07 16.65 4.38
CA GLU A 249 11.76 15.77 5.51
C GLU A 249 10.34 15.92 6.06
N GLY A 250 9.86 17.16 6.21
CA GLY A 250 8.49 17.43 6.68
C GLY A 250 7.38 16.87 5.80
N ALA A 251 7.65 16.55 4.53
CA ALA A 251 6.68 15.88 3.66
C ALA A 251 6.45 14.42 4.11
N LEU A 252 7.53 13.71 4.45
CA LEU A 252 7.43 12.34 4.95
C LEU A 252 6.79 12.30 6.35
N GLU A 253 7.17 13.23 7.22
CA GLU A 253 6.58 13.37 8.55
C GLU A 253 5.06 13.61 8.48
N ASN A 254 4.61 14.44 7.53
CA ASN A 254 3.18 14.68 7.30
C ASN A 254 2.42 13.41 6.91
N VAL A 255 3.01 12.60 6.00
CA VAL A 255 2.40 11.34 5.56
C VAL A 255 2.26 10.38 6.72
N TYR A 256 3.35 10.16 7.49
CA TYR A 256 3.32 9.28 8.66
C TYR A 256 2.34 9.77 9.71
N TRP A 257 2.35 11.07 10.01
CA TRP A 257 1.41 11.65 10.96
C TRP A 257 -0.04 11.34 10.58
N ASN A 258 -0.43 11.63 9.34
CA ASN A 258 -1.79 11.42 8.89
C ASN A 258 -2.16 9.94 8.76
N ALA A 259 -1.24 9.10 8.29
CA ALA A 259 -1.46 7.66 8.23
C ALA A 259 -1.81 7.09 9.61
N GLY A 260 -1.03 7.38 10.65
CA GLY A 260 -1.25 6.80 11.99
C GLY A 260 -2.27 7.52 12.88
N ASN A 261 -2.65 8.78 12.58
CA ASN A 261 -3.54 9.56 13.46
C ASN A 261 -4.90 9.88 12.84
N SER A 262 -5.00 9.91 11.50
CA SER A 262 -6.19 10.36 10.78
C SER A 262 -6.81 9.25 9.93
N TYR A 263 -6.00 8.52 9.17
CA TYR A 263 -6.48 7.66 8.08
C TYR A 263 -6.41 6.16 8.39
N GLY A 264 -5.60 5.72 9.34
CA GLY A 264 -5.46 4.31 9.66
C GLY A 264 -4.34 4.02 10.64
N PHE A 265 -3.43 3.13 10.26
CA PHE A 265 -2.37 2.60 11.12
C PHE A 265 -0.99 2.72 10.48
N LEU A 266 0.05 2.69 11.32
CA LEU A 266 1.45 2.61 10.91
C LEU A 266 2.07 1.33 11.45
N THR A 267 2.84 0.65 10.61
CA THR A 267 3.61 -0.53 11.01
C THR A 267 4.98 -0.52 10.31
N ASP A 268 5.82 -1.50 10.63
CA ASP A 268 7.11 -1.76 9.98
C ASP A 268 7.14 -3.20 9.44
N SER A 269 7.96 -3.42 8.42
CA SER A 269 8.11 -4.72 7.74
C SER A 269 8.37 -5.87 8.72
N LYS A 270 9.19 -5.64 9.75
CA LYS A 270 9.49 -6.61 10.80
C LYS A 270 8.24 -7.09 11.53
N TRP A 271 7.36 -6.18 11.96
CA TRP A 271 6.15 -6.52 12.70
C TRP A 271 5.14 -7.28 11.84
N ILE A 272 5.10 -6.97 10.54
CA ILE A 272 4.31 -7.74 9.58
C ILE A 272 4.85 -9.17 9.50
N ALA A 273 6.14 -9.35 9.22
CA ALA A 273 6.74 -10.68 9.08
C ALA A 273 6.54 -11.54 10.32
N GLU A 274 6.73 -10.97 11.52
CA GLU A 274 6.50 -11.64 12.80
C GLU A 274 5.02 -11.97 13.05
N GLY A 275 4.10 -11.07 12.67
CA GLY A 275 2.67 -11.23 12.93
C GLY A 275 1.98 -12.23 12.01
N VAL A 276 2.38 -12.28 10.73
CA VAL A 276 1.72 -13.14 9.73
C VAL A 276 2.26 -14.58 9.70
N SER A 277 3.45 -14.81 10.25
CA SER A 277 4.08 -16.13 10.32
C SER A 277 3.60 -17.02 11.48
N GLN A 278 2.72 -16.49 12.34
CA GLN A 278 2.14 -17.19 13.51
C GLN A 278 0.83 -17.91 13.20
#